data_AF-A0A673K5W8-F1
#
_entry.id   AF-A0A673K5W8-F1
#
_cell.length_a   1.000
_cell.length_b   1.000
_cell.length_c   1.000
_cell.angle_alpha   90.00
_cell.angle_beta   90.00
_cell.angle_gamma   90.00
#
_symmetry.space_group_name_H-M   'P 1'
#
loop_
_entity.id
_entity.type
_entity.pdbx_description
1 polymer ?
#
loop_
_entity_poly.entity_id
_entity_poly.type
_entity_poly.pdbx_seq_one_letter_code
_entity_poly.pdbx_strand_id
1 'polypeptide(L)'
;MSAMLRNTGCQSLHVSVFVLSERCLMPKKVGPCRGALPRWHFNPVTKKCENFIFGGCRENRNNFLSLEECAKACHTVPGMLLFYYIQL
;
A
#
# COMPACT_ATOMS: atom_id res chain seq x y z
N MET A 1 18.98 39.19 -26.42
CA MET A 1 17.55 38.93 -26.68
C MET A 1 17.13 37.79 -25.76
N SER A 2 16.20 38.09 -24.84
CA SER A 2 15.70 37.19 -23.80
C SER A 2 14.79 36.08 -24.34
N ALA A 3 14.85 34.90 -23.69
CA ALA A 3 13.76 33.99 -23.26
C ALA A 3 14.42 32.65 -22.84
N MET A 4 14.76 32.35 -21.58
CA MET A 4 13.95 32.03 -20.38
C MET A 4 12.96 30.85 -20.52
N LEU A 5 13.34 29.75 -19.83
CA LEU A 5 12.59 28.68 -19.17
C LEU A 5 11.87 27.59 -20.01
N ARG A 6 12.62 26.55 -20.38
CA ARG A 6 12.08 25.18 -20.31
C ARG A 6 12.28 24.65 -18.88
N ASN A 7 11.30 24.96 -18.02
CA ASN A 7 10.93 24.09 -16.90
C ASN A 7 10.39 22.80 -17.54
N THR A 8 11.07 21.66 -17.45
CA THR A 8 10.93 20.76 -16.31
C THR A 8 12.30 20.24 -15.87
N GLY A 9 12.90 20.94 -14.92
CA GLY A 9 14.08 20.46 -14.22
C GLY A 9 13.76 19.33 -13.26
N CYS A 10 14.83 18.58 -13.00
CA CYS A 10 15.19 17.88 -11.77
C CYS A 10 14.42 16.60 -11.41
N GLN A 11 15.21 15.59 -11.05
CA GLN A 11 14.79 14.39 -10.34
C GLN A 11 13.62 14.64 -9.36
N SER A 12 12.61 13.79 -9.46
CA SER A 12 11.77 13.29 -8.35
C SER A 12 11.56 14.26 -7.17
N LEU A 13 10.87 15.38 -7.36
CA LEU A 13 10.17 16.10 -6.28
C LEU A 13 8.82 15.37 -6.07
N HIS A 14 8.36 14.96 -4.88
CA HIS A 14 8.38 15.70 -3.62
C HIS A 14 8.03 14.74 -2.43
N VAL A 15 8.87 14.80 -1.40
CA VAL A 15 8.68 14.39 0.00
C VAL A 15 8.73 12.90 0.37
N SER A 16 9.66 12.61 1.27
CA SER A 16 9.59 11.51 2.24
C SER A 16 8.34 11.62 3.11
N VAL A 17 7.16 11.30 2.55
CA VAL A 17 5.97 10.96 3.32
C VAL A 17 5.54 9.58 2.85
N PHE A 18 5.81 8.57 3.68
CA PHE A 18 5.05 7.32 3.79
C PHE A 18 4.14 7.00 2.61
N VAL A 19 4.71 6.58 1.48
CA VAL A 19 3.93 6.22 0.30
C VAL A 19 3.27 4.88 0.59
N LEU A 20 2.03 4.93 1.08
CA LEU A 20 1.17 3.77 1.08
C LEU A 20 1.05 3.33 -0.38
N SER A 21 1.57 2.14 -0.70
CA SER A 21 1.59 1.62 -2.06
C SER A 21 0.19 1.71 -2.67
N GLU A 22 0.07 2.10 -3.94
CA GLU A 22 -1.22 2.20 -4.65
C GLU A 22 -2.05 0.90 -4.51
N ARG A 23 -1.39 -0.26 -4.39
CA ARG A 23 -2.05 -1.54 -4.15
C ARG A 23 -2.85 -1.58 -2.85
N CYS A 24 -2.41 -0.88 -1.80
CA CYS A 24 -3.06 -0.84 -0.50
C CYS A 24 -4.28 0.10 -0.49
N LEU A 25 -4.40 0.98 -1.48
CA LEU A 25 -5.54 1.88 -1.65
C LEU A 25 -6.65 1.27 -2.51
N MET A 26 -6.38 0.17 -3.23
CA MET A 26 -7.40 -0.50 -4.02
C MET A 26 -8.47 -1.12 -3.11
N PRO A 27 -9.76 -1.18 -3.52
CA PRO A 27 -10.78 -1.87 -2.76
C PRO A 27 -10.53 -3.38 -2.74
N LYS A 28 -11.06 -4.09 -1.74
CA LYS A 28 -11.12 -5.57 -1.78
C LYS A 28 -11.91 -6.03 -3.01
N LYS A 29 -11.47 -7.13 -3.65
CA LYS A 29 -12.09 -7.66 -4.87
C LYS A 29 -12.37 -9.16 -4.74
N VAL A 30 -13.64 -9.53 -4.67
CA VAL A 30 -14.09 -10.94 -4.63
C VAL A 30 -13.81 -11.64 -5.97
N GLY A 31 -14.04 -10.97 -7.09
CA GLY A 31 -13.91 -11.57 -8.43
C GLY A 31 -15.13 -12.41 -8.83
N PRO A 32 -15.20 -12.88 -10.09
CA PRO A 32 -16.39 -13.57 -10.63
C PRO A 32 -16.45 -15.07 -10.32
N CYS A 33 -15.35 -15.67 -9.89
CA CYS A 33 -15.32 -17.09 -9.51
C CYS A 33 -16.04 -17.33 -8.16
N ARG A 34 -16.51 -18.55 -7.94
CA ARG A 34 -17.36 -18.93 -6.78
C ARG A 34 -16.61 -19.73 -5.71
N GLY A 35 -15.29 -19.58 -5.64
CA GLY A 35 -14.49 -20.13 -4.54
C GLY A 35 -14.72 -19.36 -3.23
N ALA A 36 -14.37 -19.98 -2.11
CA ALA A 36 -14.41 -19.37 -0.79
C ALA A 36 -13.02 -19.36 -0.16
N LEU A 37 -12.11 -18.55 -0.71
CA LEU A 37 -10.72 -18.50 -0.25
C LEU A 37 -10.54 -17.35 0.75
N PRO A 38 -10.23 -17.62 2.04
CA PRO A 38 -9.90 -16.57 2.99
C PRO A 38 -8.64 -15.82 2.55
N ARG A 39 -8.71 -14.50 2.51
CA ARG A 39 -7.62 -13.60 2.13
C ARG A 39 -7.64 -12.35 2.99
N TRP A 40 -6.52 -11.63 2.96
CA TRP A 40 -6.37 -10.35 3.66
C TRP A 40 -6.32 -9.20 2.65
N HIS A 41 -6.88 -8.06 3.03
CA HIS A 41 -6.73 -6.79 2.31
C HIS A 41 -6.48 -5.66 3.30
N PHE A 42 -5.79 -4.61 2.87
CA PHE A 42 -5.68 -3.39 3.67
C PHE A 42 -6.95 -2.55 3.54
N ASN A 43 -7.45 -2.05 4.66
CA ASN A 43 -8.54 -1.10 4.74
C ASN A 43 -7.97 0.27 5.14
N PRO A 44 -7.92 1.26 4.22
CA PRO A 44 -7.33 2.56 4.51
C PRO A 44 -8.16 3.40 5.49
N VAL A 45 -9.46 3.09 5.67
CA VAL A 45 -10.35 3.77 6.62
C VAL A 45 -10.01 3.35 8.05
N THR A 46 -9.89 2.05 8.29
CA THR A 46 -9.56 1.50 9.62
C THR A 46 -8.05 1.43 9.87
N LYS A 47 -7.25 1.61 8.81
CA LYS A 47 -5.78 1.43 8.78
C LYS A 47 -5.32 0.03 9.18
N LYS A 48 -6.16 -0.99 8.95
CA LYS A 48 -5.92 -2.38 9.34
C LYS A 48 -5.97 -3.30 8.14
N CYS A 49 -5.27 -4.43 8.27
CA CYS A 49 -5.47 -5.58 7.40
C CYS A 49 -6.67 -6.38 7.90
N GLU A 50 -7.64 -6.60 7.04
CA GLU A 50 -8.93 -7.24 7.34
C GLU A 50 -9.12 -8.47 6.46
N ASN A 51 -9.81 -9.48 6.99
CA ASN A 51 -10.15 -10.68 6.23
C ASN A 51 -11.32 -10.43 5.27
N PHE A 52 -11.26 -11.07 4.11
CA PHE A 52 -12.37 -11.17 3.17
C PHE A 52 -12.33 -12.51 2.42
N ILE A 53 -13.42 -12.83 1.73
CA ILE A 53 -13.50 -14.01 0.88
C ILE A 53 -13.18 -13.63 -0.56
N PHE A 54 -12.14 -14.27 -1.12
CA PHE A 54 -11.78 -14.18 -2.52
C PHE A 54 -12.38 -15.35 -3.30
N GLY A 55 -13.01 -15.03 -4.44
CA GLY A 55 -13.67 -15.97 -5.33
C GLY A 55 -12.71 -16.92 -6.06
N GLY A 56 -11.40 -16.65 -6.06
CA GLY A 56 -10.38 -17.53 -6.63
C GLY A 56 -9.88 -17.14 -8.02
N CYS A 57 -10.37 -16.04 -8.61
CA CYS A 57 -9.82 -15.54 -9.87
C CYS A 57 -9.98 -14.02 -10.05
N ARG A 58 -9.13 -13.44 -10.91
CA ARG A 58 -9.09 -12.02 -11.26
C ARG A 58 -8.92 -11.11 -10.05
N GLU A 59 -8.05 -11.49 -9.13
CA GLU A 59 -7.63 -10.65 -8.01
C GLU A 59 -7.11 -9.28 -8.48
N ASN A 60 -7.12 -8.31 -7.57
CA ASN A 60 -6.30 -7.12 -7.69
C ASN A 60 -5.14 -7.23 -6.69
N ARG A 61 -4.31 -6.18 -6.60
CA ARG A 61 -3.10 -6.22 -5.76
C ARG A 61 -3.36 -6.04 -4.25
N ASN A 62 -4.60 -5.71 -3.83
CA ASN A 62 -5.01 -5.68 -2.43
C ASN A 62 -5.60 -7.03 -1.99
N ASN A 63 -4.80 -8.08 -2.13
CA ASN A 63 -5.18 -9.46 -1.84
C ASN A 63 -3.93 -10.20 -1.40
N PHE A 64 -3.89 -10.61 -0.13
CA PHE A 64 -2.74 -11.23 0.52
C PHE A 64 -3.13 -12.55 1.16
N LEU A 65 -2.17 -13.48 1.26
CA LEU A 65 -2.41 -14.81 1.83
C LEU A 65 -2.44 -14.78 3.36
N SER A 66 -1.74 -13.83 3.98
CA SER A 66 -1.64 -13.70 5.43
C SER A 66 -1.73 -12.25 5.90
N LEU A 67 -2.06 -12.09 7.19
CA LEU A 67 -2.03 -10.80 7.88
C LEU A 67 -0.64 -10.16 7.81
N GLU A 68 0.41 -10.96 8.01
CA GLU A 68 1.79 -10.50 8.00
C GLU A 68 2.19 -9.95 6.62
N GLU A 69 1.82 -10.62 5.53
CA GLU A 69 2.09 -10.16 4.17
C GLU A 69 1.40 -8.82 3.89
N CYS A 70 0.12 -8.71 4.29
CA CYS A 70 -0.63 -7.46 4.18
C CYS A 70 0.00 -6.33 5.01
N ALA A 71 0.36 -6.60 6.26
CA ALA A 71 0.96 -5.63 7.16
C ALA A 71 2.31 -5.15 6.62
N LYS A 72 3.19 -6.06 6.19
CA LYS A 72 4.48 -5.70 5.56
C LYS A 72 4.30 -4.86 4.29
N ALA A 73 3.27 -5.14 3.50
CA ALA A 73 3.01 -4.40 2.27
C ALA A 73 2.42 -3.01 2.49
N CYS A 74 1.58 -2.85 3.52
CA CYS A 74 0.69 -1.68 3.65
C CYS A 74 0.86 -0.88 4.94
N HIS A 75 1.55 -1.40 5.95
CA HIS A 75 2.04 -0.58 7.05
C HIS A 75 3.39 -0.02 6.64
N THR A 76 3.38 1.15 6.01
CA THR A 76 4.59 1.97 5.89
C THR A 76 5.10 2.20 7.30
N VAL A 77 6.37 1.90 7.59
CA VAL A 77 6.96 2.12 8.91
C VAL A 77 7.31 3.60 9.04
N PRO A 78 6.55 4.44 9.78
CA PRO A 78 6.76 5.87 9.79
C PRO A 78 7.65 6.41 10.90
N GLY A 79 8.44 5.54 11.52
CA GLY A 79 9.19 5.94 12.70
C GLY A 79 9.68 4.81 13.60
N MET A 80 9.55 3.53 13.23
CA MET A 80 10.13 2.44 14.04
C MET A 80 11.67 2.44 14.04
N LEU A 81 12.32 3.27 13.20
CA LEU A 81 13.76 3.52 13.31
C LEU A 81 14.10 4.66 14.29
N LEU A 82 13.18 5.58 14.58
CA LEU A 82 13.43 6.68 15.52
C LEU A 82 13.21 6.25 16.96
N PHE A 83 12.20 5.41 17.24
CA PHE A 83 12.01 4.90 18.60
C PHE A 83 13.06 3.86 19.01
N TYR A 84 13.64 3.09 18.07
CA TYR A 84 14.71 2.13 18.36
C TYR A 84 16.09 2.79 18.57
N TYR A 85 16.36 3.96 17.97
CA TYR A 85 17.64 4.68 18.14
C TYR A 85 17.68 5.64 19.33
N ILE A 86 16.53 6.01 19.92
CA ILE A 86 16.45 6.86 21.12
C ILE A 86 16.34 6.00 22.40
N GLN A 87 16.54 4.68 22.28
CA GLN A 87 16.58 3.72 23.38
C GLN A 87 17.96 3.04 23.54
N LEU A 88 19.00 3.63 22.96
CA LEU A 88 20.42 3.33 23.18
C LEU A 88 21.14 4.56 23.75
#